data_AF-A0A0Q8AQ35-F1
#
_entry.id   AF-A0A0Q8AQ35-F1
#
_cell.length_a   1.000
_cell.length_b   1.000
_cell.length_c   1.000
_cell.angle_alpha   90.00
_cell.angle_beta   90.00
_cell.angle_gamma   90.00
#
_symmetry.space_group_name_H-M   'P 1'
#
loop_
_entity.id
_entity.type
_entity.pdbx_description
1 polymer ?
#
loop_
_entity_poly.entity_id
_entity_poly.type
_entity_poly.pdbx_seq_one_letter_code
_entity_poly.pdbx_strand_id
1 'polypeptide(L)'
;MSDNAAHGRADAEESTPFDRLIADSTSPSSAPTAASFATSFRGYDKDEVDAELRSLRAKLNSAEDQVTSLKQNQRRAGAAVTHSREKIEKLEADLAAAEAQRAEAVENLEAAVAAAVEHDRDAVERLSGELAAANARAASAEHRVQALTEELVGAAEESSSSDRPRFEEILRVAEEQANVLLRNATVQGERLLEVALEDIEARRKDAQAEAEAVVSQAQHEAQQIRLKIDTELTAHQARLEREAAHAAEKVSQAEREAAAIRTESEKGAAALRSMVARETGQARAEAEEAVRELRVRALDFEASLTRRQDDAQQEFLVLHTQAVAHAERITQDANEQVAASLDHAQRVSAKAEDFERLMRAQAAQIEADANVRSRETLDQAHAKAQRIMDLVTTQAQTVLRDAEDRTRQLRWQQHQLTSFMSEVKEMIRPAGVESSRSAGAAAEVEAVVEAEPAGVVVSDESDADAEAEAEAEPAGAVAEDESDADAEADDEIVIAELKGEDEDAADSDADDAQAEDAETERVDELEPANS
;
A
#
# COMPACT_ATOMS: atom_id res chain seq x y z
N MET A 1 2.47 22.02 86.48
CA MET A 1 1.07 21.75 86.07
C MET A 1 1.11 21.83 84.55
N SER A 2 1.08 20.73 83.80
CA SER A 2 0.13 19.60 83.86
C SER A 2 -1.31 20.03 83.54
N ASP A 3 -1.99 19.42 82.56
CA ASP A 3 -1.51 18.40 81.61
C ASP A 3 -2.41 18.28 80.37
N ASN A 4 -1.98 17.46 79.41
CA ASN A 4 -2.84 16.80 78.41
C ASN A 4 -3.64 17.69 77.43
N ALA A 5 -2.98 18.13 76.34
CA ALA A 5 -3.66 18.49 75.08
C ALA A 5 -3.66 17.27 74.14
N ALA A 6 -4.81 16.61 74.00
CA ALA A 6 -4.92 15.34 73.27
C ALA A 6 -4.58 15.49 71.79
N HIS A 7 -3.65 14.68 71.29
CA HIS A 7 -3.30 14.61 69.87
C HIS A 7 -4.37 13.86 69.07
N GLY A 8 -5.48 14.53 68.78
CA GLY A 8 -6.46 14.10 67.77
C GLY A 8 -5.90 14.28 66.35
N ARG A 9 -4.81 13.57 66.02
CA ARG A 9 -4.25 13.54 64.67
C ARG A 9 -5.17 12.69 63.81
N ALA A 10 -6.12 13.34 63.14
CA ALA A 10 -6.90 12.69 62.09
C ALA A 10 -5.97 12.53 60.89
N ASP A 11 -5.65 11.27 60.55
CA ASP A 11 -4.88 10.94 59.36
C ASP A 11 -5.75 11.18 58.12
N ALA A 12 -5.79 12.43 57.68
CA ALA A 12 -6.23 12.81 56.35
C ALA A 12 -5.13 12.36 55.37
N GLU A 13 -5.19 11.10 54.93
CA GLU A 13 -4.32 10.59 53.89
C GLU A 13 -4.47 11.48 52.65
N GLU A 14 -3.40 12.19 52.29
CA GLU A 14 -3.33 13.01 51.09
C GLU A 14 -3.37 12.09 49.87
N SER A 15 -4.58 11.75 49.40
CA SER A 15 -4.84 10.87 48.26
C SER A 15 -3.88 11.20 47.13
N THR A 16 -2.88 10.34 46.89
CA THR A 16 -1.74 10.78 46.08
C THR A 16 -2.19 10.98 44.64
N PRO A 17 -1.45 11.75 43.82
CA PRO A 17 -1.71 11.80 42.37
C PRO A 17 -1.75 10.40 41.73
N PHE A 18 -1.05 9.44 42.34
CA PHE A 18 -1.04 8.03 41.94
C PHE A 18 -2.32 7.28 42.35
N ASP A 19 -2.83 7.47 43.57
CA ASP A 19 -4.12 6.89 44.00
C ASP A 19 -5.29 7.43 43.19
N ARG A 20 -5.26 8.73 42.83
CA ARG A 20 -6.26 9.33 41.94
C ARG A 20 -6.20 8.72 40.54
N LEU A 21 -5.00 8.48 40.00
CA LEU A 21 -4.82 7.80 38.71
C LEU A 21 -5.35 6.35 38.77
N ILE A 22 -5.15 5.64 39.88
CA ILE A 22 -5.67 4.27 40.07
C ILE A 22 -7.20 4.29 40.20
N ALA A 23 -7.78 5.18 41.00
CA ALA A 23 -9.23 5.32 41.16
C ALA A 23 -9.95 5.69 39.85
N ASP A 24 -9.35 6.60 39.06
CA ASP A 24 -9.82 6.98 37.73
C ASP A 24 -9.77 5.76 36.77
N SER A 25 -8.64 5.03 36.75
CA SER A 25 -8.49 3.80 35.95
C SER A 25 -9.44 2.64 36.36
N THR A 26 -10.04 2.70 37.54
CA THR A 26 -10.95 1.67 38.08
C THR A 26 -12.44 2.06 37.91
N SER A 27 -12.74 3.24 37.36
CA SER A 27 -14.11 3.75 37.20
C SER A 27 -14.69 3.38 35.84
N PRO A 28 -15.69 2.46 35.74
CA PRO A 28 -16.20 1.97 34.46
C PRO A 28 -17.26 2.90 33.85
N SER A 29 -16.85 4.09 33.39
CA SER A 29 -17.70 4.95 32.55
C SER A 29 -16.87 5.79 31.58
N SER A 30 -17.31 5.81 30.31
CA SER A 30 -16.99 6.87 29.34
C SER A 30 -15.51 7.26 29.19
N ALA A 31 -14.62 6.28 29.06
CA ALA A 31 -13.47 6.49 28.19
C ALA A 31 -13.97 6.73 26.75
N PRO A 32 -13.39 7.66 25.97
CA PRO A 32 -13.71 7.75 24.56
C PRO A 32 -13.33 6.43 23.88
N THR A 33 -14.31 5.75 23.29
CA THR A 33 -14.05 4.61 22.40
C THR A 33 -13.23 5.13 21.23
N ALA A 34 -11.95 4.73 21.15
CA ALA A 34 -11.10 5.02 20.00
C ALA A 34 -11.83 4.57 18.73
N ALA A 35 -12.10 5.51 17.82
CA ALA A 35 -13.14 5.39 16.79
C ALA A 35 -12.90 4.22 15.82
N SER A 36 -13.43 3.05 16.17
CA SER A 36 -13.37 1.82 15.39
C SER A 36 -14.61 1.72 14.52
N PHE A 37 -14.60 2.46 13.40
CA PHE A 37 -15.73 2.54 12.47
C PHE A 37 -16.20 1.15 12.04
N ALA A 38 -17.51 0.92 12.05
CA ALA A 38 -18.10 -0.37 11.68
C ALA A 38 -17.80 -0.70 10.20
N THR A 39 -17.32 -1.91 9.90
CA THR A 39 -17.04 -2.31 8.51
C THR A 39 -18.28 -2.87 7.84
N SER A 40 -18.85 -2.11 6.90
CA SER A 40 -19.93 -2.56 6.01
C SER A 40 -19.38 -3.46 4.88
N PHE A 41 -20.29 -4.03 4.07
CA PHE A 41 -19.99 -5.04 3.04
C PHE A 41 -19.01 -4.59 1.92
N ARG A 42 -18.60 -3.31 1.88
CA ARG A 42 -17.56 -2.78 0.97
C ARG A 42 -16.61 -1.73 1.59
N GLY A 43 -16.55 -1.62 2.93
CA GLY A 43 -15.70 -0.64 3.64
C GLY A 43 -16.36 -0.03 4.86
N TYR A 44 -15.69 0.89 5.55
CA TYR A 44 -16.22 1.56 6.76
C TYR A 44 -17.60 2.21 6.55
N ASP A 45 -18.41 2.23 7.60
CA ASP A 45 -19.71 2.89 7.61
C ASP A 45 -19.53 4.39 7.40
N LYS A 46 -20.03 4.87 6.26
CA LYS A 46 -19.88 6.25 5.85
C LYS A 46 -20.58 7.20 6.82
N ASP A 47 -21.73 6.84 7.36
CA ASP A 47 -22.51 7.76 8.21
C ASP A 47 -21.84 7.96 9.58
N GLU A 48 -21.11 6.95 10.07
CA GLU A 48 -20.27 7.01 11.27
C GLU A 48 -19.00 7.86 11.02
N VAL A 49 -18.31 7.64 9.90
CA VAL A 49 -17.14 8.47 9.50
C VAL A 49 -17.55 9.92 9.27
N ASP A 50 -18.65 10.19 8.57
CA ASP A 50 -19.17 11.55 8.38
C ASP A 50 -19.69 12.16 9.69
N ALA A 51 -20.12 11.37 10.69
CA ALA A 51 -20.43 11.86 12.04
C ALA A 51 -19.17 12.29 12.79
N GLU A 52 -18.11 11.47 12.84
CA GLU A 52 -16.87 11.88 13.49
C GLU A 52 -16.14 13.01 12.76
N LEU A 53 -16.19 13.07 11.42
CA LEU A 53 -15.69 14.23 10.68
C LEU A 53 -16.46 15.52 11.01
N ARG A 54 -17.76 15.45 11.33
CA ARG A 54 -18.52 16.61 11.84
C ARG A 54 -18.15 16.96 13.29
N SER A 55 -17.96 15.96 14.16
CA SER A 55 -17.44 16.10 15.53
C SER A 55 -16.06 16.78 15.54
N LEU A 56 -15.12 16.32 14.71
CA LEU A 56 -13.77 16.87 14.62
C LEU A 56 -13.76 18.30 14.06
N ARG A 57 -14.57 18.58 13.03
CA ARG A 57 -14.75 19.96 12.49
C ARG A 57 -15.37 20.89 13.54
N ALA A 58 -16.37 20.45 14.30
CA ALA A 58 -16.94 21.25 15.38
C ALA A 58 -15.92 21.55 16.50
N LYS A 59 -15.06 20.58 16.84
CA LYS A 59 -13.94 20.79 17.78
C LYS A 59 -12.91 21.76 17.23
N LEU A 60 -12.55 21.67 15.94
CA LEU A 60 -11.63 22.59 15.28
C LEU A 60 -12.16 24.03 15.28
N ASN A 61 -13.39 24.24 14.82
CA ASN A 61 -14.03 25.56 14.83
C ASN A 61 -14.11 26.14 16.26
N SER A 62 -14.43 25.31 17.26
CA SER A 62 -14.46 25.75 18.66
C SER A 62 -13.06 26.12 19.20
N ALA A 63 -11.99 25.47 18.73
CA ALA A 63 -10.62 25.86 19.05
C ALA A 63 -10.22 27.18 18.36
N GLU A 64 -10.66 27.42 17.12
CA GLU A 64 -10.48 28.69 16.41
C GLU A 64 -11.22 29.85 17.10
N ASP A 65 -12.46 29.63 17.55
CA ASP A 65 -13.23 30.57 18.38
C ASP A 65 -12.51 30.87 19.72
N GLN A 66 -11.91 29.86 20.35
CA GLN A 66 -11.09 30.06 21.55
C GLN A 66 -9.82 30.86 21.26
N VAL A 67 -9.11 30.59 20.16
CA VAL A 67 -7.91 31.32 19.75
C VAL A 67 -8.23 32.78 19.40
N THR A 68 -9.32 33.05 18.71
CA THR A 68 -9.75 34.43 18.41
C THR A 68 -10.19 35.17 19.67
N SER A 69 -10.91 34.51 20.59
CA SER A 69 -11.26 35.05 21.92
C SER A 69 -10.01 35.37 22.76
N LEU A 70 -9.02 34.46 22.80
CA LEU A 70 -7.74 34.68 23.49
C LEU A 70 -6.97 35.86 22.88
N LYS A 71 -6.87 35.96 21.55
CA LYS A 71 -6.26 37.12 20.85
C LYS A 71 -7.00 38.43 21.16
N GLN A 72 -8.33 38.42 21.22
CA GLN A 72 -9.13 39.61 21.59
C GLN A 72 -8.88 40.01 23.06
N ASN A 73 -8.80 39.05 23.98
CA ASN A 73 -8.53 39.31 25.39
C ASN A 73 -7.08 39.78 25.63
N GLN A 74 -6.10 39.25 24.88
CA GLN A 74 -4.73 39.76 24.88
C GLN A 74 -4.66 41.21 24.40
N ARG A 75 -5.37 41.56 23.32
CA ARG A 75 -5.48 42.96 22.84
C ARG A 75 -6.12 43.88 23.89
N ARG A 76 -7.20 43.43 24.56
CA ARG A 76 -7.84 44.17 25.67
C ARG A 76 -6.92 44.37 26.87
N ALA A 77 -6.15 43.35 27.26
CA ALA A 77 -5.17 43.45 28.34
C ALA A 77 -4.04 44.42 27.96
N GLY A 78 -3.52 44.35 26.73
CA GLY A 78 -2.55 45.30 26.20
C GLY A 78 -3.04 46.76 26.28
N ALA A 79 -4.24 47.04 25.77
CA ALA A 79 -4.85 48.37 25.82
C ALA A 79 -5.14 48.84 27.26
N ALA A 80 -5.50 47.94 28.18
CA ALA A 80 -5.63 48.29 29.59
C ALA A 80 -4.27 48.65 30.23
N VAL A 81 -3.17 48.02 29.79
CA VAL A 81 -1.82 48.33 30.27
C VAL A 81 -1.28 49.63 29.66
N THR A 82 -1.53 49.94 28.38
CA THR A 82 -1.17 51.26 27.83
C THR A 82 -1.94 52.35 28.54
N HIS A 83 -3.26 52.19 28.70
CA HIS A 83 -4.08 53.18 29.41
C HIS A 83 -3.69 53.38 30.89
N SER A 84 -3.25 52.31 31.56
CA SER A 84 -2.70 52.43 32.91
C SER A 84 -1.37 53.20 32.93
N ARG A 85 -0.53 53.06 31.91
CA ARG A 85 0.73 53.83 31.76
C ARG A 85 0.47 55.29 31.41
N GLU A 86 -0.39 55.57 30.44
CA GLU A 86 -0.84 56.92 30.07
C GLU A 86 -1.36 57.69 31.30
N LYS A 87 -2.11 57.01 32.19
CA LYS A 87 -2.59 57.60 33.43
C LYS A 87 -1.48 57.83 34.47
N ILE A 88 -0.52 56.91 34.61
CA ILE A 88 0.64 57.10 35.51
C ILE A 88 1.50 58.25 35.01
N GLU A 89 1.85 58.29 33.72
CA GLU A 89 2.63 59.36 33.08
C GLU A 89 1.94 60.72 33.25
N LYS A 90 0.60 60.77 33.12
CA LYS A 90 -0.17 61.98 33.43
C LYS A 90 -0.08 62.37 34.91
N LEU A 91 -0.21 61.42 35.85
CA LEU A 91 -0.10 61.71 37.29
C LEU A 91 1.32 62.15 37.69
N GLU A 92 2.34 61.64 37.03
CA GLU A 92 3.73 62.07 37.18
C GLU A 92 3.95 63.49 36.63
N ALA A 93 3.35 63.82 35.47
CA ALA A 93 3.35 65.17 34.92
C ALA A 93 2.56 66.18 35.78
N ASP A 94 1.38 65.80 36.27
CA ASP A 94 0.56 66.60 37.19
C ASP A 94 1.32 66.85 38.51
N LEU A 95 2.06 65.85 39.03
CA LEU A 95 2.93 66.00 40.20
C LEU A 95 4.13 66.91 39.92
N ALA A 96 4.80 66.77 38.78
CA ALA A 96 5.92 67.63 38.40
C ALA A 96 5.49 69.09 38.23
N ALA A 97 4.31 69.33 37.66
CA ALA A 97 3.70 70.66 37.56
C ALA A 97 3.39 71.25 38.95
N ALA A 98 2.83 70.45 39.88
CA ALA A 98 2.58 70.89 41.25
C ALA A 98 3.87 71.18 42.03
N GLU A 99 4.93 70.39 41.85
CA GLU A 99 6.23 70.67 42.49
C GLU A 99 6.94 71.91 41.90
N ALA A 100 6.74 72.19 40.60
CA ALA A 100 7.21 73.42 39.96
C ALA A 100 6.43 74.65 40.46
N GLN A 101 5.09 74.58 40.50
CA GLN A 101 4.25 75.64 41.08
C GLN A 101 4.59 75.93 42.54
N ARG A 102 4.90 74.88 43.33
CA ARG A 102 5.38 75.06 44.71
C ARG A 102 6.73 75.78 44.77
N ALA A 103 7.66 75.49 43.85
CA ALA A 103 8.95 76.16 43.78
C ALA A 103 8.80 77.65 43.40
N GLU A 104 7.99 77.94 42.37
CA GLU A 104 7.67 79.30 41.95
C GLU A 104 6.93 80.09 43.05
N ALA A 105 6.00 79.46 43.78
CA ALA A 105 5.33 80.09 44.92
C ALA A 105 6.30 80.42 46.06
N VAL A 106 7.27 79.55 46.35
CA VAL A 106 8.32 79.83 47.35
C VAL A 106 9.24 80.97 46.89
N GLU A 107 9.71 80.97 45.63
CA GLU A 107 10.54 82.05 45.09
C GLU A 107 9.82 83.41 45.12
N ASN A 108 8.54 83.44 44.76
CA ASN A 108 7.71 84.65 44.84
C ASN A 108 7.48 85.11 46.29
N LEU A 109 7.29 84.19 47.25
CA LEU A 109 7.20 84.54 48.68
C LEU A 109 8.53 85.07 49.23
N GLU A 110 9.66 84.45 48.90
CA GLU A 110 10.98 84.94 49.29
C GLU A 110 11.28 86.33 48.70
N ALA A 111 10.92 86.57 47.44
CA ALA A 111 11.04 87.88 46.79
C ALA A 111 10.12 88.94 47.43
N ALA A 112 8.88 88.58 47.76
CA ALA A 112 7.93 89.48 48.42
C ALA A 112 8.39 89.85 49.84
N VAL A 113 8.90 88.88 50.61
CA VAL A 113 9.48 89.11 51.95
C VAL A 113 10.73 89.99 51.85
N ALA A 114 11.62 89.75 50.89
CA ALA A 114 12.80 90.59 50.67
C ALA A 114 12.41 92.05 50.32
N ALA A 115 11.45 92.25 49.43
CA ALA A 115 10.94 93.57 49.06
C ALA A 115 10.28 94.29 50.25
N ALA A 116 9.52 93.56 51.09
CA ALA A 116 8.95 94.11 52.31
C ALA A 116 10.03 94.52 53.33
N VAL A 117 11.07 93.70 53.52
CA VAL A 117 12.17 94.00 54.44
C VAL A 117 12.98 95.24 54.02
N GLU A 118 13.23 95.44 52.72
CA GLU A 118 13.88 96.66 52.24
C GLU A 118 12.96 97.88 52.33
N HIS A 119 11.65 97.75 52.05
CA HIS A 119 10.70 98.85 52.26
C HIS A 119 10.58 99.25 53.75
N ASP A 120 10.53 98.28 54.68
CA ASP A 120 10.57 98.51 56.12
C ASP A 120 11.86 99.25 56.52
N ARG A 121 13.00 98.84 55.93
CA ARG A 121 14.31 99.44 56.17
C ARG A 121 14.36 100.90 55.72
N ASP A 122 13.94 101.20 54.50
CA ASP A 122 13.87 102.56 53.95
C ASP A 122 12.93 103.45 54.78
N ALA A 123 11.78 102.90 55.22
CA ALA A 123 10.85 103.61 56.08
C ALA A 123 11.45 103.96 57.44
N VAL A 124 12.16 103.02 58.08
CA VAL A 124 12.86 103.24 59.35
C VAL A 124 14.04 104.22 59.18
N GLU A 125 14.85 104.08 58.13
CA GLU A 125 15.96 105.01 57.88
C GLU A 125 15.45 106.44 57.67
N ARG A 126 14.42 106.64 56.84
CA ARG A 126 13.77 107.94 56.62
C ARG A 126 13.21 108.53 57.92
N LEU A 127 12.43 107.76 58.70
CA LEU A 127 11.85 108.23 59.96
C LEU A 127 12.93 108.56 61.00
N SER A 128 14.02 107.77 61.05
CA SER A 128 15.15 108.05 61.93
C SER A 128 15.89 109.35 61.52
N GLY A 129 16.02 109.61 60.22
CA GLY A 129 16.58 110.84 59.68
C GLY A 129 15.68 112.06 59.94
N GLU A 130 14.37 111.92 59.83
CA GLU A 130 13.38 112.94 60.19
C GLU A 130 13.44 113.28 61.69
N LEU A 131 13.52 112.27 62.56
CA LEU A 131 13.66 112.44 64.01
C LEU A 131 15.02 113.06 64.38
N ALA A 132 16.13 112.61 63.77
CA ALA A 132 17.44 113.21 63.97
C ALA A 132 17.48 114.69 63.52
N ALA A 133 16.84 115.01 62.39
CA ALA A 133 16.70 116.39 61.92
C ALA A 133 15.79 117.23 62.83
N ALA A 134 14.73 116.66 63.40
CA ALA A 134 13.89 117.32 64.39
C ALA A 134 14.70 117.64 65.68
N ASN A 135 15.43 116.66 66.21
CA ASN A 135 16.27 116.84 67.40
C ASN A 135 17.42 117.83 67.16
N ALA A 136 18.05 117.82 65.98
CA ALA A 136 19.05 118.81 65.62
C ALA A 136 18.47 120.24 65.54
N ARG A 137 17.26 120.40 64.99
CA ARG A 137 16.53 121.69 64.99
C ARG A 137 16.14 122.13 66.39
N ALA A 138 15.77 121.19 67.26
CA ALA A 138 15.42 121.42 68.66
C ALA A 138 16.62 121.95 69.47
N ALA A 139 17.73 121.22 69.52
CA ALA A 139 18.96 121.68 70.16
C ALA A 139 19.47 123.01 69.57
N SER A 140 19.36 123.18 68.25
CA SER A 140 19.67 124.46 67.58
C SER A 140 18.71 125.59 67.94
N ALA A 141 17.51 125.32 68.42
CA ALA A 141 16.55 126.30 68.92
C ALA A 141 16.82 126.60 70.40
N GLU A 142 17.07 125.58 71.22
CA GLU A 142 17.48 125.71 72.63
C GLU A 142 18.74 126.56 72.77
N HIS A 143 19.78 126.32 71.98
CA HIS A 143 20.99 127.16 71.97
C HIS A 143 20.71 128.61 71.53
N ARG A 144 19.73 128.85 70.64
CA ARG A 144 19.32 130.21 70.26
C ARG A 144 18.50 130.90 71.34
N VAL A 145 17.62 130.17 72.04
CA VAL A 145 16.89 130.68 73.21
C VAL A 145 17.89 131.02 74.33
N GLN A 146 18.85 130.14 74.63
CA GLN A 146 19.90 130.43 75.60
C GLN A 146 20.71 131.67 75.22
N ALA A 147 21.19 131.77 73.99
CA ALA A 147 21.96 132.94 73.52
C ALA A 147 21.15 134.24 73.57
N LEU A 148 19.86 134.21 73.16
CA LEU A 148 18.97 135.37 73.25
C LEU A 148 18.62 135.73 74.71
N THR A 149 18.53 134.76 75.61
CA THR A 149 18.35 134.99 77.05
C THR A 149 19.61 135.59 77.68
N GLU A 150 20.80 135.14 77.30
CA GLU A 150 22.07 135.73 77.73
C GLU A 150 22.25 137.16 77.17
N GLU A 151 21.90 137.40 75.90
CA GLU A 151 21.89 138.74 75.29
C GLU A 151 20.86 139.67 75.95
N LEU A 152 19.64 139.18 76.22
CA LEU A 152 18.59 139.93 76.91
C LEU A 152 18.97 140.25 78.35
N VAL A 153 19.61 139.33 79.07
CA VAL A 153 20.15 139.55 80.43
C VAL A 153 21.30 140.56 80.43
N GLY A 154 22.09 140.64 79.36
CA GLY A 154 23.08 141.71 79.15
C GLY A 154 22.42 143.07 78.88
N ALA A 155 21.53 143.15 77.89
CA ALA A 155 20.79 144.38 77.55
C ALA A 155 19.88 144.89 78.68
N ALA A 156 19.52 144.00 79.60
CA ALA A 156 18.82 144.25 80.85
C ALA A 156 19.63 145.05 81.89
N GLU A 157 20.96 145.16 81.77
CA GLU A 157 21.74 146.08 82.63
C GLU A 157 21.72 147.52 82.11
N GLU A 158 21.54 147.73 80.79
CA GLU A 158 21.64 149.06 80.15
C GLU A 158 20.29 149.78 79.94
N SER A 159 19.15 149.08 80.00
CA SER A 159 17.85 149.64 79.58
C SER A 159 16.75 149.59 80.66
N SER A 160 16.25 150.78 81.05
CA SER A 160 15.25 150.98 82.12
C SER A 160 13.92 151.56 81.59
N SER A 161 13.04 150.70 81.09
CA SER A 161 11.69 151.08 80.63
C SER A 161 10.59 150.13 81.15
N SER A 162 9.35 150.61 81.17
CA SER A 162 8.25 149.98 81.93
C SER A 162 7.66 148.72 81.28
N ASP A 163 7.95 148.42 80.02
CA ASP A 163 7.34 147.31 79.28
C ASP A 163 8.10 145.99 79.44
N ARG A 164 9.35 146.08 79.94
CA ARG A 164 10.28 144.98 80.19
C ARG A 164 9.68 143.75 80.91
N PRO A 165 9.00 143.85 82.07
CA PRO A 165 8.44 142.67 82.72
C PRO A 165 7.37 141.96 81.88
N ARG A 166 6.65 142.67 80.99
CA ARG A 166 5.69 142.05 80.07
C ARG A 166 6.38 141.33 78.92
N PHE A 167 7.52 141.85 78.46
CA PHE A 167 8.29 141.19 77.40
C PHE A 167 9.01 139.95 77.93
N GLU A 168 9.57 140.02 79.14
CA GLU A 168 10.09 138.86 79.89
C GLU A 168 9.00 137.80 80.15
N GLU A 169 7.78 138.22 80.53
CA GLU A 169 6.62 137.33 80.70
C GLU A 169 6.18 136.67 79.37
N ILE A 170 6.09 137.43 78.27
CA ILE A 170 5.75 136.90 76.94
C ILE A 170 6.82 135.94 76.43
N LEU A 171 8.11 136.24 76.59
CA LEU A 171 9.20 135.35 76.18
C LEU A 171 9.20 134.07 77.01
N ARG A 172 9.00 134.14 78.33
CA ARG A 172 8.88 132.96 79.19
C ARG A 172 7.70 132.09 78.78
N VAL A 173 6.53 132.68 78.49
CA VAL A 173 5.36 131.94 78.00
C VAL A 173 5.63 131.32 76.62
N ALA A 174 6.36 132.01 75.74
CA ALA A 174 6.73 131.48 74.43
C ALA A 174 7.77 130.35 74.51
N GLU A 175 8.74 130.44 75.43
CA GLU A 175 9.71 129.37 75.72
C GLU A 175 9.00 128.15 76.32
N GLU A 176 8.14 128.35 77.31
CA GLU A 176 7.37 127.27 77.95
C GLU A 176 6.42 126.60 76.94
N GLN A 177 5.76 127.36 76.06
CA GLN A 177 4.99 126.83 74.94
C GLN A 177 5.86 126.08 73.90
N ALA A 178 7.03 126.61 73.53
CA ALA A 178 7.93 125.95 72.59
C ALA A 178 8.50 124.63 73.15
N ASN A 179 8.81 124.60 74.45
CA ASN A 179 9.30 123.42 75.16
C ASN A 179 8.17 122.36 75.29
N VAL A 180 6.94 122.78 75.55
CA VAL A 180 5.75 121.89 75.49
C VAL A 180 5.51 121.35 74.08
N LEU A 181 5.59 122.19 73.04
CA LEU A 181 5.45 121.75 71.64
C LEU A 181 6.54 120.78 71.23
N LEU A 182 7.79 121.03 71.64
CA LEU A 182 8.92 120.13 71.39
C LEU A 182 8.71 118.76 72.04
N ARG A 183 8.37 118.71 73.34
CA ARG A 183 8.08 117.44 74.03
C ARG A 183 6.90 116.70 73.43
N ASN A 184 5.88 117.43 72.96
CA ASN A 184 4.74 116.82 72.28
C ASN A 184 5.16 116.24 70.92
N ALA A 185 6.00 116.95 70.16
CA ALA A 185 6.53 116.46 68.88
C ALA A 185 7.48 115.26 69.04
N THR A 186 8.34 115.22 70.07
CA THR A 186 9.20 114.05 70.32
C THR A 186 8.36 112.84 70.76
N VAL A 187 7.42 113.01 71.70
CA VAL A 187 6.53 111.92 72.13
C VAL A 187 5.62 111.44 71.00
N GLN A 188 5.19 112.32 70.08
CA GLN A 188 4.48 111.93 68.86
C GLN A 188 5.39 111.13 67.91
N GLY A 189 6.65 111.56 67.71
CA GLY A 189 7.62 110.85 66.87
C GLY A 189 7.98 109.47 67.42
N GLU A 190 8.24 109.38 68.72
CA GLU A 190 8.48 108.12 69.44
C GLU A 190 7.28 107.17 69.31
N ARG A 191 6.05 107.68 69.52
CA ARG A 191 4.82 106.87 69.39
C ARG A 191 4.53 106.46 67.94
N LEU A 192 4.86 107.28 66.95
CA LEU A 192 4.73 106.91 65.54
C LEU A 192 5.76 105.84 65.12
N LEU A 193 6.96 105.86 65.70
CA LEU A 193 7.94 104.79 65.54
C LEU A 193 7.52 103.50 66.26
N GLU A 194 6.99 103.61 67.48
CA GLU A 194 6.44 102.47 68.24
C GLU A 194 5.33 101.76 67.45
N VAL A 195 4.32 102.51 66.98
CA VAL A 195 3.23 101.97 66.14
C VAL A 195 3.76 101.41 64.80
N ALA A 196 4.72 102.06 64.15
CA ALA A 196 5.31 101.55 62.91
C ALA A 196 6.08 100.24 63.12
N LEU A 197 6.74 100.06 64.26
CA LEU A 197 7.43 98.82 64.62
C LEU A 197 6.43 97.71 64.98
N GLU A 198 5.34 98.03 65.69
CA GLU A 198 4.23 97.10 65.94
C GLU A 198 3.57 96.64 64.62
N ASP A 199 3.29 97.56 63.69
CA ASP A 199 2.76 97.25 62.34
C ASP A 199 3.70 96.34 61.54
N ILE A 200 5.02 96.58 61.62
CA ILE A 200 6.05 95.74 60.96
C ILE A 200 6.10 94.34 61.59
N GLU A 201 6.06 94.24 62.93
CA GLU A 201 6.07 92.94 63.61
C GLU A 201 4.77 92.15 63.35
N ALA A 202 3.62 92.82 63.25
CA ALA A 202 2.35 92.23 62.85
C ALA A 202 2.42 91.68 61.41
N ARG A 203 2.80 92.51 60.44
CA ARG A 203 2.94 92.10 59.02
C ARG A 203 3.89 90.92 58.83
N ARG A 204 4.98 90.85 59.60
CA ARG A 204 5.93 89.72 59.55
C ARG A 204 5.34 88.44 60.13
N LYS A 205 4.54 88.52 61.20
CA LYS A 205 3.80 87.37 61.74
C LYS A 205 2.73 86.88 60.77
N ASP A 206 1.98 87.80 60.16
CA ASP A 206 0.93 87.47 59.20
C ASP A 206 1.53 86.81 57.94
N ALA A 207 2.59 87.38 57.36
CA ALA A 207 3.29 86.81 56.22
C ALA A 207 3.97 85.46 56.53
N GLN A 208 4.52 85.29 57.75
CA GLN A 208 5.04 83.99 58.19
C GLN A 208 3.91 82.96 58.32
N ALA A 209 2.78 83.32 58.92
CA ALA A 209 1.63 82.42 59.07
C ALA A 209 1.02 82.04 57.72
N GLU A 210 0.97 82.95 56.75
CA GLU A 210 0.55 82.68 55.37
C GLU A 210 1.52 81.74 54.66
N ALA A 211 2.84 81.98 54.75
CA ALA A 211 3.85 81.09 54.18
C ALA A 211 3.82 79.68 54.81
N GLU A 212 3.68 79.57 56.14
CA GLU A 212 3.50 78.30 56.84
C GLU A 212 2.22 77.58 56.41
N ALA A 213 1.11 78.32 56.20
CA ALA A 213 -0.14 77.77 55.69
C ALA A 213 0.01 77.22 54.27
N VAL A 214 0.55 78.00 53.31
CA VAL A 214 0.79 77.57 51.92
C VAL A 214 1.71 76.34 51.87
N VAL A 215 2.81 76.33 52.64
CA VAL A 215 3.71 75.18 52.71
C VAL A 215 3.00 73.95 53.29
N SER A 216 2.17 74.11 54.33
CA SER A 216 1.41 73.00 54.92
C SER A 216 0.36 72.42 53.94
N GLN A 217 -0.31 73.27 53.17
CA GLN A 217 -1.27 72.85 52.15
C GLN A 217 -0.58 72.10 51.01
N ALA A 218 0.50 72.65 50.43
CA ALA A 218 1.26 72.01 49.37
C ALA A 218 1.88 70.67 49.82
N GLN A 219 2.31 70.56 51.08
CA GLN A 219 2.73 69.28 51.67
C GLN A 219 1.59 68.28 51.80
N HIS A 220 0.40 68.73 52.23
CA HIS A 220 -0.77 67.87 52.36
C HIS A 220 -1.27 67.36 51.00
N GLU A 221 -1.32 68.22 49.98
CA GLU A 221 -1.70 67.87 48.61
C GLU A 221 -0.69 66.88 47.99
N ALA A 222 0.62 67.13 48.14
CA ALA A 222 1.65 66.19 47.70
C ALA A 222 1.55 64.82 48.42
N GLN A 223 1.20 64.79 49.71
CA GLN A 223 0.93 63.55 50.45
C GLN A 223 -0.33 62.84 49.94
N GLN A 224 -1.41 63.56 49.63
CA GLN A 224 -2.61 62.98 49.03
C GLN A 224 -2.33 62.39 47.64
N ILE A 225 -1.55 63.07 46.80
CA ILE A 225 -1.18 62.57 45.46
C ILE A 225 -0.34 61.30 45.58
N ARG A 226 0.67 61.30 46.45
CA ARG A 226 1.50 60.09 46.71
C ARG A 226 0.65 58.91 47.21
N LEU A 227 -0.26 59.13 48.15
CA LEU A 227 -1.18 58.08 48.64
C LEU A 227 -2.12 57.56 47.53
N LYS A 228 -2.58 58.41 46.61
CA LYS A 228 -3.35 57.99 45.42
C LYS A 228 -2.49 57.12 44.50
N ILE A 229 -1.27 57.55 44.20
CA ILE A 229 -0.32 56.77 43.37
C ILE A 229 -0.02 55.41 44.02
N ASP A 230 0.31 55.36 45.31
CA ASP A 230 0.62 54.11 46.03
C ASP A 230 -0.58 53.14 46.04
N THR A 231 -1.81 53.64 46.26
CA THR A 231 -3.02 52.80 46.28
C THR A 231 -3.42 52.32 44.90
N GLU A 232 -3.30 53.14 43.86
CA GLU A 232 -3.53 52.70 42.47
C GLU A 232 -2.45 51.72 42.01
N LEU A 233 -1.17 52.00 42.26
CA LEU A 233 -0.04 51.11 41.96
C LEU A 233 -0.24 49.74 42.61
N THR A 234 -0.62 49.71 43.89
CA THR A 234 -0.94 48.46 44.61
C THR A 234 -2.13 47.73 43.97
N ALA A 235 -3.18 48.45 43.58
CA ALA A 235 -4.35 47.87 42.92
C ALA A 235 -4.03 47.32 41.51
N HIS A 236 -3.17 47.99 40.74
CA HIS A 236 -2.69 47.54 39.44
C HIS A 236 -1.75 46.32 39.58
N GLN A 237 -0.84 46.30 40.55
CA GLN A 237 -0.01 45.13 40.86
C GLN A 237 -0.87 43.92 41.24
N ALA A 238 -1.77 44.07 42.22
CA ALA A 238 -2.68 43.00 42.63
C ALA A 238 -3.65 42.57 41.51
N ARG A 239 -3.87 43.39 40.48
CA ARG A 239 -4.60 42.99 39.26
C ARG A 239 -3.71 42.17 38.32
N LEU A 240 -2.50 42.63 38.03
CA LEU A 240 -1.53 41.92 37.19
C LEU A 240 -1.17 40.54 37.77
N GLU A 241 -1.01 40.43 39.09
CA GLU A 241 -0.78 39.15 39.77
C GLU A 241 -1.94 38.16 39.59
N ARG A 242 -3.19 38.63 39.69
CA ARG A 242 -4.38 37.80 39.44
C ARG A 242 -4.52 37.39 37.97
N GLU A 243 -4.26 38.31 37.03
CA GLU A 243 -4.29 38.02 35.60
C GLU A 243 -3.16 37.04 35.20
N ALA A 244 -1.97 37.16 35.80
CA ALA A 244 -0.85 36.24 35.61
C ALA A 244 -1.10 34.86 36.24
N ALA A 245 -1.66 34.80 37.45
CA ALA A 245 -2.02 33.53 38.11
C ALA A 245 -3.07 32.75 37.29
N HIS A 246 -4.12 33.43 36.81
CA HIS A 246 -5.14 32.84 35.94
C HIS A 246 -4.59 32.44 34.56
N ALA A 247 -3.60 33.16 34.02
CA ALA A 247 -2.89 32.75 32.81
C ALA A 247 -2.05 31.47 33.05
N ALA A 248 -1.31 31.40 34.17
CA ALA A 248 -0.53 30.22 34.56
C ALA A 248 -1.41 28.99 34.83
N GLU A 249 -2.57 29.18 35.48
CA GLU A 249 -3.58 28.14 35.66
C GLU A 249 -4.04 27.58 34.31
N LYS A 250 -4.40 28.45 33.36
CA LYS A 250 -4.79 28.06 32.00
C LYS A 250 -3.70 27.35 31.22
N VAL A 251 -2.44 27.77 31.34
CA VAL A 251 -1.30 27.05 30.74
C VAL A 251 -1.22 25.64 31.35
N SER A 252 -1.25 25.52 32.68
CA SER A 252 -1.20 24.20 33.34
C SER A 252 -2.41 23.30 33.01
N GLN A 253 -3.57 23.88 32.68
CA GLN A 253 -4.74 23.15 32.21
C GLN A 253 -4.51 22.65 30.77
N ALA A 254 -4.10 23.54 29.86
CA ALA A 254 -3.79 23.18 28.48
C ALA A 254 -2.66 22.14 28.37
N GLU A 255 -1.64 22.21 29.25
CA GLU A 255 -0.59 21.19 29.36
C GLU A 255 -1.12 19.82 29.80
N ARG A 256 -2.06 19.79 30.77
CA ARG A 256 -2.74 18.57 31.23
C ARG A 256 -3.64 17.97 30.14
N GLU A 257 -4.39 18.80 29.44
CA GLU A 257 -5.23 18.39 28.30
C GLU A 257 -4.38 17.88 27.13
N ALA A 258 -3.29 18.59 26.77
CA ALA A 258 -2.35 18.16 25.74
C ALA A 258 -1.55 16.90 26.15
N ALA A 259 -1.36 16.63 27.44
CA ALA A 259 -0.84 15.36 27.93
C ALA A 259 -1.87 14.23 27.79
N ALA A 260 -3.13 14.47 28.19
CA ALA A 260 -4.21 13.50 28.05
C ALA A 260 -4.40 13.09 26.57
N ILE A 261 -4.56 14.07 25.67
CA ILE A 261 -4.72 13.86 24.22
C ILE A 261 -3.55 13.06 23.63
N ARG A 262 -2.31 13.31 24.05
CA ARG A 262 -1.14 12.52 23.62
C ARG A 262 -1.25 11.06 24.09
N THR A 263 -1.54 10.82 25.37
CA THR A 263 -1.67 9.43 25.86
C THR A 263 -2.87 8.70 25.24
N GLU A 264 -3.95 9.40 24.90
CA GLU A 264 -5.09 8.84 24.17
C GLU A 264 -4.71 8.49 22.73
N SER A 265 -4.02 9.40 22.04
CA SER A 265 -3.51 9.19 20.68
C SER A 265 -2.52 8.02 20.61
N GLU A 266 -1.64 7.89 21.60
CA GLU A 266 -0.70 6.76 21.74
C GLU A 266 -1.42 5.44 21.99
N LYS A 267 -2.45 5.42 22.86
CA LYS A 267 -3.30 4.24 23.08
C LYS A 267 -4.06 3.85 21.80
N GLY A 268 -4.64 4.82 21.09
CA GLY A 268 -5.33 4.60 19.82
C GLY A 268 -4.39 4.05 18.74
N ALA A 269 -3.21 4.64 18.58
CA ALA A 269 -2.18 4.15 17.67
C ALA A 269 -1.69 2.73 18.04
N ALA A 270 -1.56 2.40 19.33
CA ALA A 270 -1.23 1.06 19.78
C ALA A 270 -2.36 0.05 19.52
N ALA A 271 -3.63 0.44 19.69
CA ALA A 271 -4.79 -0.37 19.37
C ALA A 271 -4.87 -0.68 17.87
N LEU A 272 -4.73 0.33 17.00
CA LEU A 272 -4.70 0.16 15.54
C LEU A 272 -3.53 -0.74 15.10
N ARG A 273 -2.33 -0.56 15.67
CA ARG A 273 -1.19 -1.46 15.41
C ARG A 273 -1.49 -2.90 15.84
N SER A 274 -2.20 -3.12 16.96
CA SER A 274 -2.61 -4.47 17.39
C SER A 274 -3.70 -5.07 16.50
N MET A 275 -4.61 -4.26 15.97
CA MET A 275 -5.65 -4.67 15.02
C MET A 275 -5.02 -5.15 13.71
N VAL A 276 -4.22 -4.28 13.05
CA VAL A 276 -3.51 -4.61 11.81
C VAL A 276 -2.58 -5.81 11.98
N ALA A 277 -1.90 -5.95 13.12
CA ALA A 277 -1.05 -7.11 13.40
C ALA A 277 -1.84 -8.44 13.54
N ARG A 278 -3.11 -8.40 13.97
CA ARG A 278 -4.00 -9.58 14.00
C ARG A 278 -4.54 -9.88 12.61
N GLU A 279 -5.02 -8.87 11.90
CA GLU A 279 -5.58 -9.00 10.55
C GLU A 279 -4.54 -9.53 9.55
N THR A 280 -3.33 -8.97 9.55
CA THR A 280 -2.21 -9.48 8.72
C THR A 280 -1.75 -10.87 9.15
N GLY A 281 -1.83 -11.20 10.45
CA GLY A 281 -1.59 -12.56 10.95
C GLY A 281 -2.65 -13.56 10.49
N GLN A 282 -3.92 -13.18 10.50
CA GLN A 282 -5.05 -13.99 10.04
C GLN A 282 -5.00 -14.19 8.52
N ALA A 283 -4.89 -13.12 7.73
CA ALA A 283 -4.78 -13.20 6.28
C ALA A 283 -3.57 -14.04 5.83
N ARG A 284 -2.47 -14.00 6.59
CA ARG A 284 -1.33 -14.90 6.39
C ARG A 284 -1.68 -16.36 6.71
N ALA A 285 -2.37 -16.64 7.81
CA ALA A 285 -2.77 -18.00 8.16
C ALA A 285 -3.71 -18.59 7.11
N GLU A 286 -4.70 -17.82 6.66
CA GLU A 286 -5.64 -18.17 5.59
C GLU A 286 -4.90 -18.44 4.26
N ALA A 287 -3.93 -17.59 3.89
CA ALA A 287 -3.10 -17.80 2.71
C ALA A 287 -2.19 -19.06 2.83
N GLU A 288 -1.61 -19.31 4.00
CA GLU A 288 -0.83 -20.53 4.23
C GLU A 288 -1.72 -21.79 4.22
N GLU A 289 -2.99 -21.71 4.65
CA GLU A 289 -3.96 -22.79 4.56
C GLU A 289 -4.41 -23.06 3.12
N ALA A 290 -4.72 -22.01 2.35
CA ALA A 290 -5.00 -22.15 0.91
C ALA A 290 -3.82 -22.77 0.15
N VAL A 291 -2.57 -22.41 0.48
CA VAL A 291 -1.37 -23.03 -0.12
C VAL A 291 -1.21 -24.50 0.31
N ARG A 292 -1.57 -24.88 1.55
CA ARG A 292 -1.59 -26.29 1.97
C ARG A 292 -2.67 -27.07 1.21
N GLU A 293 -3.87 -26.50 1.06
CA GLU A 293 -4.99 -27.12 0.34
C GLU A 293 -4.69 -27.31 -1.16
N LEU A 294 -4.10 -26.31 -1.82
CA LEU A 294 -3.64 -26.41 -3.21
C LEU A 294 -2.55 -27.47 -3.39
N ARG A 295 -1.63 -27.64 -2.42
CA ARG A 295 -0.63 -28.71 -2.45
C ARG A 295 -1.25 -30.10 -2.30
N VAL A 296 -2.28 -30.25 -1.46
CA VAL A 296 -3.03 -31.52 -1.35
C VAL A 296 -3.72 -31.83 -2.68
N ARG A 297 -4.45 -30.86 -3.27
CA ARG A 297 -5.06 -31.02 -4.59
C ARG A 297 -4.04 -31.40 -5.67
N ALA A 298 -2.86 -30.78 -5.68
CA ALA A 298 -1.79 -31.11 -6.63
C ALA A 298 -1.31 -32.56 -6.48
N LEU A 299 -1.09 -33.04 -5.25
CA LEU A 299 -0.71 -34.43 -4.98
C LEU A 299 -1.82 -35.43 -5.35
N ASP A 300 -3.10 -35.08 -5.13
CA ASP A 300 -4.23 -35.89 -5.57
C ASP A 300 -4.34 -35.95 -7.11
N PHE A 301 -4.08 -34.83 -7.80
CA PHE A 301 -4.02 -34.79 -9.26
C PHE A 301 -2.85 -35.62 -9.81
N GLU A 302 -1.65 -35.48 -9.25
CA GLU A 302 -0.47 -36.30 -9.59
C GLU A 302 -0.77 -37.80 -9.39
N ALA A 303 -1.35 -38.18 -8.25
CA ALA A 303 -1.74 -39.56 -7.96
C ALA A 303 -2.89 -40.07 -8.86
N SER A 304 -3.74 -39.19 -9.39
CA SER A 304 -4.74 -39.56 -10.40
C SER A 304 -4.11 -39.73 -11.79
N LEU A 305 -3.07 -38.97 -12.10
CA LEU A 305 -2.35 -38.98 -13.36
C LEU A 305 -1.44 -40.21 -13.46
N THR A 306 -0.74 -40.58 -12.38
CA THR A 306 0.05 -41.83 -12.34
C THR A 306 -0.86 -43.04 -12.48
N ARG A 307 -2.00 -43.12 -11.77
CA ARG A 307 -2.99 -44.20 -11.98
C ARG A 307 -3.44 -44.30 -13.43
N ARG A 308 -3.82 -43.19 -14.07
CA ARG A 308 -4.18 -43.18 -15.50
C ARG A 308 -3.03 -43.61 -16.42
N GLN A 309 -1.78 -43.27 -16.07
CA GLN A 309 -0.60 -43.74 -16.81
C GLN A 309 -0.34 -45.24 -16.60
N ASP A 310 -0.52 -45.76 -15.38
CA ASP A 310 -0.36 -47.17 -15.05
C ASP A 310 -1.47 -48.01 -15.69
N ASP A 311 -2.71 -47.53 -15.69
CA ASP A 311 -3.86 -48.14 -16.37
C ASP A 311 -3.63 -48.17 -17.88
N ALA A 312 -3.25 -47.04 -18.50
CA ALA A 312 -2.93 -46.98 -19.93
C ALA A 312 -1.71 -47.83 -20.32
N GLN A 313 -0.70 -47.96 -19.46
CA GLN A 313 0.42 -48.88 -19.67
C GLN A 313 -0.02 -50.34 -19.57
N GLN A 314 -0.92 -50.69 -18.65
CA GLN A 314 -1.51 -52.03 -18.57
C GLN A 314 -2.35 -52.35 -19.81
N GLU A 315 -3.21 -51.42 -20.26
CA GLU A 315 -3.96 -51.56 -21.51
C GLU A 315 -3.02 -51.73 -22.71
N PHE A 316 -1.96 -50.92 -22.81
CA PHE A 316 -0.95 -51.05 -23.87
C PHE A 316 -0.23 -52.40 -23.82
N LEU A 317 0.14 -52.92 -22.63
CA LEU A 317 0.75 -54.23 -22.48
C LEU A 317 -0.22 -55.37 -22.81
N VAL A 318 -1.50 -55.24 -22.48
CA VAL A 318 -2.56 -56.20 -22.87
C VAL A 318 -2.76 -56.19 -24.38
N LEU A 319 -2.86 -55.02 -25.01
CA LEU A 319 -2.97 -54.90 -26.48
C LEU A 319 -1.70 -55.40 -27.19
N HIS A 320 -0.52 -55.11 -26.64
CA HIS A 320 0.75 -55.59 -27.18
C HIS A 320 0.87 -57.13 -27.07
N THR A 321 0.54 -57.72 -25.93
CA THR A 321 0.56 -59.19 -25.78
C THR A 321 -0.52 -59.88 -26.62
N GLN A 322 -1.69 -59.26 -26.81
CA GLN A 322 -2.68 -59.73 -27.78
C GLN A 322 -2.17 -59.65 -29.22
N ALA A 323 -1.50 -58.55 -29.60
CA ALA A 323 -0.91 -58.36 -30.92
C ALA A 323 0.25 -59.34 -31.19
N VAL A 324 1.10 -59.60 -30.19
CA VAL A 324 2.15 -60.63 -30.26
C VAL A 324 1.52 -62.02 -30.40
N ALA A 325 0.55 -62.39 -29.55
CA ALA A 325 -0.13 -63.69 -29.67
C ALA A 325 -0.93 -63.84 -30.99
N HIS A 326 -1.34 -62.73 -31.62
CA HIS A 326 -1.94 -62.72 -32.95
C HIS A 326 -0.90 -62.91 -34.06
N ALA A 327 0.24 -62.22 -33.98
CA ALA A 327 1.37 -62.41 -34.89
C ALA A 327 1.96 -63.82 -34.78
N GLU A 328 2.18 -64.33 -33.57
CA GLU A 328 2.60 -65.70 -33.30
C GLU A 328 1.64 -66.71 -33.93
N ARG A 329 0.32 -66.54 -33.75
CA ARG A 329 -0.70 -67.39 -34.38
C ARG A 329 -0.63 -67.36 -35.91
N ILE A 330 -0.45 -66.19 -36.52
CA ILE A 330 -0.25 -66.06 -37.97
C ILE A 330 1.04 -66.77 -38.41
N THR A 331 2.14 -66.64 -37.68
CA THR A 331 3.38 -67.35 -38.01
C THR A 331 3.26 -68.86 -37.80
N GLN A 332 2.50 -69.32 -36.81
CA GLN A 332 2.24 -70.73 -36.58
C GLN A 332 1.36 -71.31 -37.71
N ASP A 333 0.25 -70.67 -38.04
CA ASP A 333 -0.62 -71.07 -39.15
C ASP A 333 0.15 -71.08 -40.49
N ALA A 334 0.94 -70.04 -40.78
CA ALA A 334 1.83 -70.03 -41.95
C ALA A 334 2.85 -71.18 -41.94
N ASN A 335 3.46 -71.49 -40.79
CA ASN A 335 4.39 -72.63 -40.65
C ASN A 335 3.68 -73.98 -40.78
N GLU A 336 2.44 -74.12 -40.27
CA GLU A 336 1.62 -75.33 -40.41
C GLU A 336 1.14 -75.53 -41.86
N GLN A 337 0.78 -74.44 -42.56
CA GLN A 337 0.48 -74.47 -43.99
C GLN A 337 1.72 -74.84 -44.82
N VAL A 338 2.90 -74.28 -44.51
CA VAL A 338 4.17 -74.68 -45.14
C VAL A 338 4.46 -76.15 -44.87
N ALA A 339 4.36 -76.63 -43.64
CA ALA A 339 4.56 -78.03 -43.29
C ALA A 339 3.56 -78.96 -44.00
N ALA A 340 2.27 -78.62 -44.03
CA ALA A 340 1.24 -79.37 -44.74
C ALA A 340 1.47 -79.39 -46.26
N SER A 341 2.02 -78.31 -46.83
CA SER A 341 2.42 -78.24 -48.25
C SER A 341 3.62 -79.14 -48.55
N LEU A 342 4.60 -79.21 -47.63
CA LEU A 342 5.75 -80.13 -47.72
C LEU A 342 5.31 -81.59 -47.57
N ASP A 343 4.44 -81.90 -46.61
CA ASP A 343 3.84 -83.23 -46.45
C ASP A 343 2.98 -83.63 -47.65
N HIS A 344 2.30 -82.67 -48.30
CA HIS A 344 1.61 -82.92 -49.55
C HIS A 344 2.60 -83.23 -50.68
N ALA A 345 3.64 -82.41 -50.86
CA ALA A 345 4.69 -82.64 -51.85
C ALA A 345 5.42 -83.98 -51.65
N GLN A 346 5.75 -84.36 -50.41
CA GLN A 346 6.33 -85.66 -50.06
C GLN A 346 5.38 -86.82 -50.38
N ARG A 347 4.08 -86.71 -50.04
CA ARG A 347 3.09 -87.73 -50.41
C ARG A 347 2.86 -87.84 -51.91
N VAL A 348 3.03 -86.76 -52.67
CA VAL A 348 3.00 -86.78 -54.14
C VAL A 348 4.29 -87.41 -54.69
N SER A 349 5.46 -87.11 -54.13
CA SER A 349 6.75 -87.75 -54.49
C SER A 349 6.70 -89.25 -54.24
N ALA A 350 6.32 -89.69 -53.04
CA ALA A 350 6.22 -91.10 -52.69
C ALA A 350 5.22 -91.85 -53.60
N LYS A 351 4.08 -91.24 -53.94
CA LYS A 351 3.16 -91.79 -54.95
C LYS A 351 3.79 -91.86 -56.34
N ALA A 352 4.55 -90.85 -56.75
CA ALA A 352 5.24 -90.86 -58.04
C ALA A 352 6.34 -91.93 -58.09
N GLU A 353 7.10 -92.13 -57.01
CA GLU A 353 8.08 -93.20 -56.84
C GLU A 353 7.44 -94.59 -56.83
N ASP A 354 6.28 -94.75 -56.18
CA ASP A 354 5.50 -96.00 -56.18
C ASP A 354 4.90 -96.29 -57.56
N PHE A 355 4.38 -95.28 -58.27
CA PHE A 355 3.98 -95.41 -59.67
C PHE A 355 5.17 -95.77 -60.56
N GLU A 356 6.32 -95.13 -60.41
CA GLU A 356 7.53 -95.45 -61.17
C GLU A 356 8.04 -96.87 -60.85
N ARG A 357 7.92 -97.33 -59.59
CA ARG A 357 8.26 -98.71 -59.20
C ARG A 357 7.28 -99.71 -59.81
N LEU A 358 5.98 -99.40 -59.83
CA LEU A 358 4.94 -100.20 -60.47
C LEU A 358 5.15 -100.27 -61.98
N MET A 359 5.44 -99.15 -62.65
CA MET A 359 5.70 -99.10 -64.09
C MET A 359 6.97 -99.86 -64.47
N ARG A 360 8.05 -99.78 -63.66
CA ARG A 360 9.24 -100.64 -63.85
C ARG A 360 8.91 -102.12 -63.66
N ALA A 361 8.13 -102.48 -62.65
CA ALA A 361 7.73 -103.88 -62.40
C ALA A 361 6.83 -104.42 -63.52
N GLN A 362 5.89 -103.61 -64.01
CA GLN A 362 5.04 -103.95 -65.15
C GLN A 362 5.84 -104.09 -66.44
N ALA A 363 6.82 -103.21 -66.69
CA ALA A 363 7.74 -103.35 -67.82
C ALA A 363 8.54 -104.66 -67.75
N ALA A 364 9.12 -104.97 -66.58
CA ALA A 364 9.84 -106.23 -66.35
C ALA A 364 8.94 -107.48 -66.49
N GLN A 365 7.65 -107.39 -66.10
CA GLN A 365 6.69 -108.47 -66.32
C GLN A 365 6.33 -108.63 -67.80
N ILE A 366 6.10 -107.53 -68.54
CA ILE A 366 5.85 -107.57 -69.99
C ILE A 366 7.06 -108.18 -70.73
N GLU A 367 8.28 -107.82 -70.30
CA GLU A 367 9.53 -108.40 -70.81
C GLU A 367 9.65 -109.90 -70.47
N ALA A 368 9.28 -110.33 -69.26
CA ALA A 368 9.23 -111.74 -68.88
C ALA A 368 8.20 -112.52 -69.72
N ASP A 369 6.97 -112.01 -69.86
CA ASP A 369 5.89 -112.64 -70.65
C ASP A 369 6.23 -112.68 -72.14
N ALA A 370 6.99 -111.71 -72.66
CA ALA A 370 7.53 -111.74 -74.02
C ALA A 370 8.61 -112.83 -74.17
N ASN A 371 9.52 -112.95 -73.20
CA ASN A 371 10.53 -114.01 -73.17
C ASN A 371 9.93 -115.42 -73.04
N VAL A 372 8.86 -115.60 -72.27
CA VAL A 372 8.12 -116.87 -72.18
C VAL A 372 7.50 -117.23 -73.53
N ARG A 373 6.71 -116.33 -74.14
CA ARG A 373 6.11 -116.58 -75.46
C ARG A 373 7.14 -116.81 -76.57
N SER A 374 8.30 -116.16 -76.50
CA SER A 374 9.43 -116.43 -77.39
C SER A 374 9.99 -117.84 -77.21
N ARG A 375 10.11 -118.34 -75.98
CA ARG A 375 10.50 -119.73 -75.71
C ARG A 375 9.44 -120.73 -76.15
N GLU A 376 8.17 -120.50 -75.82
CA GLU A 376 7.06 -121.38 -76.22
C GLU A 376 6.95 -121.53 -77.74
N THR A 377 7.19 -120.46 -78.51
CA THR A 377 7.18 -120.51 -79.98
C THR A 377 8.40 -121.24 -80.54
N LEU A 378 9.58 -121.12 -79.91
CA LEU A 378 10.77 -121.94 -80.23
C LEU A 378 10.55 -123.43 -79.90
N ASP A 379 9.98 -123.75 -78.75
CA ASP A 379 9.68 -125.12 -78.32
C ASP A 379 8.61 -125.77 -79.21
N GLN A 380 7.57 -125.01 -79.61
CA GLN A 380 6.60 -125.48 -80.60
C GLN A 380 7.24 -125.72 -81.98
N ALA A 381 8.19 -124.88 -82.40
CA ALA A 381 8.94 -125.09 -83.64
C ALA A 381 9.83 -126.35 -83.55
N HIS A 382 10.54 -126.56 -82.43
CA HIS A 382 11.31 -127.78 -82.19
C HIS A 382 10.42 -129.04 -82.14
N ALA A 383 9.30 -129.01 -81.42
CA ALA A 383 8.35 -130.13 -81.35
C ALA A 383 7.62 -130.40 -82.69
N LYS A 384 7.58 -129.42 -83.60
CA LYS A 384 7.11 -129.60 -84.99
C LYS A 384 8.21 -130.22 -85.86
N ALA A 385 9.46 -129.75 -85.74
CA ALA A 385 10.61 -130.32 -86.44
C ALA A 385 10.87 -131.78 -86.03
N GLN A 386 10.80 -132.10 -84.74
CA GLN A 386 10.97 -133.46 -84.21
C GLN A 386 9.94 -134.42 -84.80
N ARG A 387 8.65 -134.04 -84.81
CA ARG A 387 7.58 -134.83 -85.45
C ARG A 387 7.79 -135.05 -86.94
N ILE A 388 8.38 -134.09 -87.66
CA ILE A 388 8.74 -134.27 -89.07
C ILE A 388 9.89 -135.29 -89.21
N MET A 389 10.90 -135.24 -88.33
CA MET A 389 11.97 -136.26 -88.29
C MET A 389 11.44 -137.66 -87.96
N ASP A 390 10.55 -137.79 -86.98
CA ASP A 390 9.95 -139.08 -86.59
C ASP A 390 9.07 -139.65 -87.70
N LEU A 391 8.28 -138.81 -88.39
CA LEU A 391 7.47 -139.20 -89.54
C LEU A 391 8.33 -139.68 -90.70
N VAL A 392 9.37 -138.92 -91.07
CA VAL A 392 10.33 -139.28 -92.13
C VAL A 392 11.08 -140.57 -91.78
N THR A 393 11.49 -140.75 -90.52
CA THR A 393 12.18 -141.96 -90.04
C THR A 393 11.26 -143.18 -90.12
N THR A 394 10.01 -143.04 -89.67
CA THR A 394 8.99 -144.11 -89.72
C THR A 394 8.68 -144.49 -91.17
N GLN A 395 8.55 -143.50 -92.07
CA GLN A 395 8.27 -143.74 -93.49
C GLN A 395 9.48 -144.39 -94.19
N ALA A 396 10.71 -144.00 -93.86
CA ALA A 396 11.91 -144.66 -94.37
C ALA A 396 12.02 -146.12 -93.90
N GLN A 397 11.76 -146.40 -92.62
CA GLN A 397 11.71 -147.78 -92.10
C GLN A 397 10.60 -148.61 -92.75
N THR A 398 9.42 -148.02 -92.99
CA THR A 398 8.29 -148.70 -93.64
C THR A 398 8.61 -149.04 -95.10
N VAL A 399 9.22 -148.12 -95.85
CA VAL A 399 9.66 -148.37 -97.24
C VAL A 399 10.76 -149.44 -97.29
N LEU A 400 11.69 -149.45 -96.32
CA LEU A 400 12.71 -150.50 -96.21
C LEU A 400 12.07 -151.88 -95.97
N ARG A 401 11.06 -151.95 -95.11
CA ARG A 401 10.37 -153.20 -94.76
C ARG A 401 9.47 -153.72 -95.88
N ASP A 402 8.74 -152.86 -96.58
CA ASP A 402 7.97 -153.25 -97.78
C ASP A 402 8.90 -153.79 -98.87
N ALA A 403 10.07 -153.17 -99.06
CA ALA A 403 11.10 -153.67 -99.96
C ALA A 403 11.62 -155.07 -99.54
N GLU A 404 11.94 -155.28 -98.25
CA GLU A 404 12.33 -156.60 -97.74
C GLU A 404 11.26 -157.67 -98.01
N ASP A 405 10.01 -157.41 -97.63
CA ASP A 405 8.90 -158.36 -97.76
C ASP A 405 8.60 -158.67 -99.24
N ARG A 406 8.75 -157.70 -100.15
CA ARG A 406 8.73 -157.94 -101.61
C ARG A 406 9.79 -158.95 -102.07
N THR A 407 11.00 -158.90 -101.50
CA THR A 407 12.05 -159.91 -101.82
C THR A 407 11.79 -161.27 -101.17
N ARG A 408 11.04 -161.34 -100.06
CA ARG A 408 10.59 -162.61 -99.47
C ARG A 408 9.51 -163.24 -100.36
N GLN A 409 8.54 -162.44 -100.80
CA GLN A 409 7.43 -162.88 -101.64
C GLN A 409 7.88 -163.41 -103.01
N LEU A 410 8.84 -162.75 -103.67
CA LEU A 410 9.42 -163.23 -104.94
C LEU A 410 10.13 -164.59 -104.81
N ARG A 411 10.83 -164.86 -103.70
CA ARG A 411 11.43 -166.20 -103.45
C ARG A 411 10.36 -167.28 -103.27
N TRP A 412 9.29 -166.97 -102.53
CA TRP A 412 8.18 -167.89 -102.31
C TRP A 412 7.47 -168.26 -103.63
N GLN A 413 7.27 -167.29 -104.52
CA GLN A 413 6.66 -167.50 -105.85
C GLN A 413 7.50 -168.44 -106.75
N GLN A 414 8.84 -168.38 -106.70
CA GLN A 414 9.69 -169.33 -107.45
C GLN A 414 9.53 -170.78 -106.97
N HIS A 415 9.36 -170.98 -105.66
CA HIS A 415 9.17 -172.32 -105.10
C HIS A 415 7.80 -172.90 -105.49
N GLN A 416 6.74 -172.07 -105.43
CA GLN A 416 5.40 -172.44 -105.90
C GLN A 416 5.38 -172.83 -107.39
N LEU A 417 6.05 -172.06 -108.27
CA LEU A 417 6.13 -172.37 -109.70
C LEU A 417 6.77 -173.74 -110.00
N THR A 418 7.70 -174.20 -109.16
CA THR A 418 8.34 -175.51 -109.33
C THR A 418 7.38 -176.65 -108.96
N SER A 419 6.60 -176.49 -107.89
CA SER A 419 5.56 -177.46 -107.49
C SER A 419 4.40 -177.52 -108.50
N PHE A 420 3.97 -176.36 -109.01
CA PHE A 420 2.84 -176.27 -109.94
C PHE A 420 3.15 -176.94 -111.29
N MET A 421 4.41 -176.93 -111.73
CA MET A 421 4.84 -177.59 -112.97
C MET A 421 4.83 -179.12 -112.92
N SER A 422 4.78 -179.74 -111.74
CA SER A 422 4.48 -181.19 -111.62
C SER A 422 2.98 -181.50 -111.67
N GLU A 423 2.14 -180.64 -111.12
CA GLU A 423 0.70 -180.87 -110.97
C GLU A 423 -0.06 -180.56 -112.28
N VAL A 424 0.36 -179.53 -113.02
CA VAL A 424 -0.15 -179.15 -114.36
C VAL A 424 0.08 -180.23 -115.45
N LYS A 425 0.78 -181.33 -115.13
CA LYS A 425 0.93 -182.47 -116.05
C LYS A 425 -0.26 -183.44 -116.02
N GLU A 426 -1.09 -183.44 -114.98
CA GLU A 426 -2.37 -184.16 -114.98
C GLU A 426 -3.58 -183.21 -115.11
N MET A 427 -4.66 -183.74 -115.69
CA MET A 427 -5.99 -183.09 -115.80
C MET A 427 -6.00 -181.61 -116.23
N ILE A 428 -5.64 -181.28 -117.48
CA ILE A 428 -6.51 -181.36 -118.68
C ILE A 428 -7.64 -180.31 -118.72
N ARG A 429 -7.56 -179.43 -119.76
CA ARG A 429 -8.60 -178.58 -120.38
C ARG A 429 -8.97 -177.22 -119.70
N PRO A 430 -9.43 -176.22 -120.49
CA PRO A 430 -8.77 -174.90 -120.44
C PRO A 430 -9.69 -173.64 -120.50
N ALA A 431 -9.04 -172.45 -120.50
CA ALA A 431 -9.57 -171.08 -120.69
C ALA A 431 -10.44 -170.49 -119.55
N GLY A 432 -10.44 -169.17 -119.27
CA GLY A 432 -9.53 -168.09 -119.72
C GLY A 432 -10.02 -166.64 -119.44
N VAL A 433 -9.08 -165.67 -119.42
CA VAL A 433 -9.18 -164.27 -119.98
C VAL A 433 -9.88 -163.09 -119.19
N GLU A 434 -9.05 -162.13 -118.71
CA GLU A 434 -9.12 -160.61 -118.71
C GLU A 434 -9.79 -159.62 -117.67
N SER A 435 -9.12 -158.43 -117.53
CA SER A 435 -9.56 -157.01 -117.23
C SER A 435 -10.11 -156.58 -115.83
N SER A 436 -10.22 -155.29 -115.37
CA SER A 436 -9.60 -153.92 -115.54
C SER A 436 -10.21 -152.92 -114.47
N ARG A 437 -10.01 -151.57 -114.23
CA ARG A 437 -9.18 -150.39 -114.66
C ARG A 437 -9.44 -149.12 -113.73
N SER A 438 -8.70 -147.98 -113.87
CA SER A 438 -9.08 -146.51 -113.67
C SER A 438 -8.27 -145.57 -112.70
N ALA A 439 -8.38 -144.20 -112.81
CA ALA A 439 -7.46 -143.14 -112.25
C ALA A 439 -8.06 -141.68 -112.04
N GLY A 440 -7.27 -140.65 -111.59
CA GLY A 440 -7.70 -139.22 -111.32
C GLY A 440 -6.57 -138.11 -111.16
N ALA A 441 -6.92 -136.82 -110.86
CA ALA A 441 -6.08 -135.56 -110.88
C ALA A 441 -6.80 -134.33 -110.16
N ALA A 442 -6.34 -133.06 -109.91
CA ALA A 442 -5.06 -132.28 -109.74
C ALA A 442 -5.33 -130.77 -109.28
N ALA A 443 -4.35 -129.82 -109.34
CA ALA A 443 -4.43 -128.30 -109.28
C ALA A 443 -4.51 -127.54 -107.88
N GLU A 444 -4.19 -126.24 -107.61
CA GLU A 444 -3.39 -125.13 -108.28
C GLU A 444 -2.77 -123.98 -107.35
N VAL A 445 -3.15 -122.66 -107.40
CA VAL A 445 -2.35 -121.43 -106.97
C VAL A 445 -3.22 -120.30 -106.26
N GLU A 446 -2.89 -119.05 -105.79
CA GLU A 446 -1.75 -118.04 -105.63
C GLU A 446 -2.13 -116.87 -104.60
N ALA A 447 -1.26 -115.85 -104.25
CA ALA A 447 -1.55 -114.42 -103.79
C ALA A 447 -0.46 -113.66 -102.90
N VAL A 448 -0.53 -112.30 -102.72
CA VAL A 448 0.42 -111.34 -101.99
C VAL A 448 -0.25 -109.98 -101.53
N VAL A 449 0.35 -109.10 -100.64
CA VAL A 449 0.34 -107.57 -100.56
C VAL A 449 0.53 -106.85 -99.15
N GLU A 450 0.92 -105.54 -99.19
CA GLU A 450 1.22 -104.37 -98.26
C GLU A 450 0.18 -103.90 -97.17
N ALA A 451 0.15 -102.65 -96.60
CA ALA A 451 1.10 -101.82 -95.76
C ALA A 451 0.45 -100.47 -95.23
N GLU A 452 1.13 -99.75 -94.31
CA GLU A 452 1.15 -98.25 -94.08
C GLU A 452 -0.03 -97.45 -93.35
N PRO A 453 -0.03 -96.08 -93.13
CA PRO A 453 -0.25 -95.49 -91.77
C PRO A 453 -1.12 -94.16 -91.66
N ALA A 454 -0.84 -93.29 -90.65
CA ALA A 454 -1.25 -91.86 -90.42
C ALA A 454 -2.70 -91.56 -89.93
N GLY A 455 -3.08 -90.37 -89.38
CA GLY A 455 -2.34 -89.18 -88.88
C GLY A 455 -3.17 -87.86 -88.82
N VAL A 456 -2.80 -86.89 -87.94
CA VAL A 456 -3.39 -85.51 -87.75
C VAL A 456 -4.87 -85.56 -87.20
N VAL A 457 -5.67 -84.55 -86.77
CA VAL A 457 -5.88 -83.07 -86.82
C VAL A 457 -6.60 -82.65 -85.49
N VAL A 458 -6.54 -81.48 -84.78
CA VAL A 458 -6.05 -80.07 -84.88
C VAL A 458 -7.19 -78.99 -84.93
N SER A 459 -7.03 -77.91 -84.12
CA SER A 459 -7.83 -76.65 -83.95
C SER A 459 -9.28 -76.75 -83.36
N ASP A 460 -9.96 -75.69 -82.86
CA ASP A 460 -9.73 -74.22 -82.96
C ASP A 460 -10.28 -73.34 -81.78
N GLU A 461 -10.02 -72.02 -81.86
CA GLU A 461 -10.73 -70.78 -81.39
C GLU A 461 -11.96 -70.84 -80.43
N SER A 462 -12.32 -69.81 -79.63
CA SER A 462 -11.84 -68.41 -79.36
C SER A 462 -12.06 -68.05 -77.84
N ASP A 463 -12.30 -66.85 -77.26
CA ASP A 463 -12.60 -65.45 -77.70
C ASP A 463 -12.33 -64.41 -76.56
N ALA A 464 -12.70 -63.13 -76.76
CA ALA A 464 -12.60 -61.98 -75.82
C ALA A 464 -14.00 -61.46 -75.34
N ASP A 465 -14.26 -60.32 -74.66
CA ASP A 465 -13.47 -59.14 -74.21
C ASP A 465 -14.23 -58.31 -73.09
N ALA A 466 -13.65 -57.18 -72.65
CA ALA A 466 -14.27 -55.93 -72.13
C ALA A 466 -14.76 -55.74 -70.65
N GLU A 467 -13.96 -54.95 -69.91
CA GLU A 467 -14.25 -53.77 -69.03
C GLU A 467 -15.55 -53.57 -68.20
N ALA A 468 -15.36 -53.15 -66.92
CA ALA A 468 -16.07 -52.03 -66.26
C ALA A 468 -15.38 -51.61 -64.92
N GLU A 469 -15.41 -50.31 -64.56
CA GLU A 469 -14.83 -49.76 -63.31
C GLU A 469 -15.85 -49.59 -62.16
N ALA A 470 -15.37 -49.59 -60.91
CA ALA A 470 -16.01 -48.90 -59.76
C ALA A 470 -15.03 -48.75 -58.57
N GLU A 471 -14.77 -47.52 -58.11
CA GLU A 471 -14.14 -47.22 -56.80
C GLU A 471 -15.14 -46.58 -55.82
N ALA A 472 -14.82 -46.57 -54.52
CA ALA A 472 -15.66 -45.99 -53.46
C ALA A 472 -14.84 -45.45 -52.27
N GLU A 473 -15.33 -44.33 -51.70
CA GLU A 473 -15.40 -43.92 -50.26
C GLU A 473 -14.46 -44.60 -49.21
N PRO A 474 -13.90 -43.85 -48.21
CA PRO A 474 -14.77 -43.09 -47.30
C PRO A 474 -14.28 -41.77 -46.62
N ALA A 475 -15.25 -40.88 -46.37
CA ALA A 475 -15.56 -40.08 -45.16
C ALA A 475 -14.50 -39.63 -44.09
N GLY A 476 -14.72 -38.44 -43.48
CA GLY A 476 -14.50 -38.23 -42.03
C GLY A 476 -14.27 -36.80 -41.46
N ALA A 477 -15.16 -36.36 -40.54
CA ALA A 477 -14.95 -35.39 -39.42
C ALA A 477 -14.61 -33.88 -39.71
N VAL A 478 -14.71 -32.92 -38.78
CA VAL A 478 -15.74 -32.46 -37.78
C VAL A 478 -15.25 -31.14 -37.10
N ALA A 479 -16.11 -30.40 -36.38
CA ALA A 479 -15.84 -29.21 -35.52
C ALA A 479 -15.86 -27.83 -36.25
N GLU A 480 -16.43 -26.69 -35.79
CA GLU A 480 -16.92 -26.17 -34.48
C GLU A 480 -15.82 -25.96 -33.40
N ASP A 481 -15.79 -24.94 -32.53
CA ASP A 481 -16.46 -23.61 -32.43
C ASP A 481 -15.69 -22.76 -31.37
N GLU A 482 -15.82 -21.41 -31.39
CA GLU A 482 -15.38 -20.43 -30.35
C GLU A 482 -13.88 -20.48 -29.85
N SER A 483 -13.30 -19.55 -29.07
CA SER A 483 -13.52 -18.11 -28.74
C SER A 483 -12.24 -17.46 -28.12
N ASP A 484 -12.27 -16.13 -27.92
CA ASP A 484 -11.46 -15.29 -26.99
C ASP A 484 -9.92 -15.07 -27.13
N ALA A 485 -9.49 -13.93 -26.52
CA ALA A 485 -8.13 -13.42 -26.23
C ALA A 485 -7.22 -13.04 -27.43
N ASP A 486 -6.46 -11.94 -27.42
CA ASP A 486 -6.35 -10.82 -26.46
C ASP A 486 -6.04 -9.51 -27.21
N ALA A 487 -6.29 -8.36 -26.57
CA ALA A 487 -6.03 -7.04 -27.14
C ALA A 487 -5.12 -6.19 -26.22
N GLU A 488 -3.82 -6.21 -26.48
CA GLU A 488 -2.88 -5.26 -25.85
C GLU A 488 -3.01 -3.87 -26.49
N ALA A 489 -3.27 -2.87 -25.65
CA ALA A 489 -3.22 -1.46 -25.99
C ALA A 489 -2.39 -0.73 -24.92
N ASP A 490 -1.17 -0.35 -25.27
CA ASP A 490 -0.35 0.53 -24.43
C ASP A 490 -1.02 1.90 -24.32
N ASP A 491 -1.29 2.36 -23.10
CA ASP A 491 -1.78 3.71 -22.81
C ASP A 491 -0.78 4.42 -21.88
N GLU A 492 -0.15 5.47 -22.38
CA GLU A 492 1.06 6.06 -21.81
C GLU A 492 0.74 7.02 -20.65
N ILE A 493 0.99 6.59 -19.40
CA ILE A 493 0.69 7.40 -18.22
C ILE A 493 1.65 8.59 -18.12
N VAL A 494 1.19 9.76 -18.57
CA VAL A 494 1.86 11.05 -18.39
C VAL A 494 1.85 11.43 -16.90
N ILE A 495 3.02 11.38 -16.26
CA ILE A 495 3.22 11.85 -14.89
C ILE A 495 3.29 13.39 -14.90
N ALA A 496 2.29 14.03 -14.29
CA ALA A 496 2.30 15.48 -14.08
C ALA A 496 3.10 15.85 -12.83
N GLU A 497 4.26 16.49 -13.00
CA GLU A 497 4.99 17.13 -11.89
C GLU A 497 4.17 18.31 -11.34
N LEU A 498 3.67 18.18 -10.11
CA LEU A 498 3.24 19.34 -9.32
C LEU A 498 4.47 19.96 -8.64
N LYS A 499 5.01 21.03 -9.25
CA LYS A 499 5.93 21.92 -8.57
C LYS A 499 5.19 22.70 -7.50
N GLY A 500 5.75 22.71 -6.28
CA GLY A 500 5.45 23.79 -5.34
C GLY A 500 6.21 25.04 -5.78
N GLU A 501 5.55 26.19 -5.71
CA GLU A 501 6.19 27.49 -5.80
C GLU A 501 6.06 28.16 -4.42
N ASP A 502 7.20 28.42 -3.79
CA ASP A 502 7.27 29.13 -2.52
C ASP A 502 7.09 30.65 -2.78
N GLU A 503 6.01 31.26 -2.30
CA GLU A 503 5.91 32.73 -2.22
C GLU A 503 6.22 33.18 -0.79
N ASP A 504 7.44 33.68 -0.61
CA ASP A 504 7.95 34.27 0.62
C ASP A 504 7.98 35.80 0.51
N ALA A 505 7.84 36.49 1.65
CA ALA A 505 8.01 37.93 1.86
C ALA A 505 7.19 38.93 1.00
N ALA A 506 6.18 39.54 1.63
CA ALA A 506 5.79 40.94 1.39
C ALA A 506 5.36 41.60 2.72
N ASP A 507 6.34 41.99 3.53
CA ASP A 507 6.12 42.91 4.66
C ASP A 507 5.94 44.33 4.11
N SER A 508 4.95 45.08 4.59
CA SER A 508 4.64 46.42 4.08
C SER A 508 4.13 47.34 5.17
N ASP A 509 5.05 48.06 5.80
CA ASP A 509 4.74 49.28 6.55
C ASP A 509 3.96 50.26 5.67
N ALA A 510 2.83 50.73 6.17
CA ALA A 510 2.01 51.77 5.55
C ALA A 510 1.78 52.88 6.60
N ASP A 511 2.79 53.71 6.78
CA ASP A 511 2.76 54.91 7.61
C ASP A 511 2.22 56.13 6.83
N ASP A 512 1.84 57.17 7.56
CA ASP A 512 1.37 58.51 7.11
C ASP A 512 0.12 58.60 6.20
N ALA A 513 -0.98 59.10 6.78
CA ALA A 513 -1.87 60.06 6.11
C ALA A 513 -2.82 60.77 7.10
N GLN A 514 -2.49 62.03 7.36
CA GLN A 514 -3.23 63.10 8.05
C GLN A 514 -4.77 63.13 7.89
N ALA A 515 -5.45 63.47 8.99
CA ALA A 515 -6.74 64.18 9.03
C ALA A 515 -6.74 65.02 10.33
N GLU A 516 -6.19 66.23 10.31
CA GLU A 516 -6.87 67.50 9.99
C GLU A 516 -8.07 67.81 10.90
N ASP A 517 -8.00 68.98 11.54
CA ASP A 517 -8.91 69.44 12.58
C ASP A 517 -10.34 69.72 12.08
N ALA A 518 -11.31 69.45 12.95
CA ALA A 518 -12.69 69.91 12.81
C ALA A 518 -13.18 70.46 14.15
N GLU A 519 -12.76 71.69 14.47
CA GLU A 519 -13.26 72.45 15.62
C GLU A 519 -14.80 72.48 15.62
N THR A 520 -15.43 71.98 16.68
CA THR A 520 -16.84 72.27 16.98
C THR A 520 -16.98 72.71 18.42
N GLU A 521 -16.67 73.99 18.61
CA GLU A 521 -16.93 74.77 19.82
C GLU A 521 -18.36 74.51 20.34
N ARG A 522 -18.45 73.87 21.50
CA ARG A 522 -19.67 73.80 22.32
C ARG A 522 -19.36 74.22 23.75
N VAL A 523 -19.36 75.53 23.94
CA VAL A 523 -19.69 76.11 25.23
C VAL A 523 -21.15 75.74 25.54
N ASP A 524 -21.37 75.01 26.63
CA ASP A 524 -22.71 74.80 27.20
C ASP A 524 -22.70 75.36 28.63
N GLU A 525 -23.63 76.25 28.91
CA GLU A 525 -23.49 77.30 29.94
C GLU A 525 -24.25 76.92 31.21
N LEU A 526 -23.54 76.45 32.24
CA LEU A 526 -24.14 76.04 33.52
C LEU A 526 -24.29 77.21 34.50
N GLU A 527 -25.39 77.97 34.35
CA GLU A 527 -25.86 78.87 35.42
C GLU A 527 -26.29 78.07 36.67
N PRO A 528 -25.95 78.53 37.89
CA PRO A 528 -26.41 77.91 39.14
C PRO A 528 -27.76 78.49 39.60
N ALA A 529 -28.75 77.61 39.82
CA ALA A 529 -30.05 77.98 40.38
C ALA A 529 -30.18 77.64 41.88
N ASN A 530 -30.56 78.63 42.69
CA ASN A 530 -30.70 78.54 44.16
C ASN A 530 -31.68 77.46 44.65
N SER A 531 -31.34 76.82 45.78
CA SER A 531 -32.23 76.57 46.93
C SER A 531 -31.41 76.34 48.19
#